data_AF-A0A7C2CGC5-F1
#
_entry.id   AF-A0A7C2CGC5-F1
#
_cell.length_a   1.000
_cell.length_b   1.000
_cell.length_c   1.000
_cell.angle_alpha   90.00
_cell.angle_beta   90.00
_cell.angle_gamma   90.00
#
_symmetry.space_group_name_H-M   'P 1'
#
loop_
_entity.id
_entity.type
_entity.pdbx_description
1 polymer ?
#
loop_
_entity_poly.entity_id
_entity_poly.type
_entity_poly.pdbx_seq_one_letter_code
_entity_poly.pdbx_strand_id
1 'polypeptide(L)'
;MNVIAFKNKNNQLGIKKRSIPFLTSPIARDLSLLLLLTPIWWLLGVRFIVFHLLVFFLFIKTIMVLAKNNQHLFIPLELIFLLIFIVVYIISLLSIHEVPLERVVASIYNLSFWIMGFLLILIIYNQIIDRENIIAILKSCRSFGVITSLFVIGSFIYSIIMAKYHLRFKSLLGYFFPIDLFKGKAPLIADSLCPLIVDKDWIYQKLIPRPFGFNAYPTALGATMIILISLTQAYYAGNPKAKFKKVIISLELISLILSFTRIAILGLFLGWLIVAIISKIKNRNTLLVLTIFVVLLTVILISIPLDKISYYFYSFRPGSTQTRLSIYKLTVNFLSDHFLFGHGYKPRPKDFNFPIASHSTYLSVLYRTGVAGFLALCLFFGFIFFKWLKIKDRLNDDFLKNLWYYFGISLIGSLIWLLTEDLDAPPIAAYLFFMASALIATFPKWLNQEE
;
A
#
# COMPACT_ATOMS: atom_id res chain seq x y z
N MET A 1 3.94 -29.54 -13.44
CA MET A 1 4.06 -29.52 -11.96
C MET A 1 2.65 -29.64 -11.40
N ASN A 2 2.24 -30.83 -10.98
CA ASN A 2 0.87 -31.09 -10.52
C ASN A 2 0.67 -30.48 -9.12
N VAL A 3 -0.18 -29.46 -9.00
CA VAL A 3 -0.54 -28.86 -7.70
C VAL A 3 -1.65 -29.72 -7.08
N ILE A 4 -1.27 -30.70 -6.28
CA ILE A 4 -2.23 -31.56 -5.57
C ILE A 4 -2.95 -30.74 -4.50
N ALA A 5 -4.23 -30.43 -4.73
CA ALA A 5 -5.09 -29.76 -3.75
C ALA A 5 -5.41 -30.71 -2.59
N PHE A 6 -4.77 -30.51 -1.44
CA PHE A 6 -4.98 -31.36 -0.26
C PHE A 6 -6.25 -30.98 0.50
N LYS A 7 -7.29 -31.83 0.40
CA LYS A 7 -8.35 -31.90 1.42
C LYS A 7 -7.79 -32.57 2.67
N ASN A 8 -7.71 -31.81 3.76
CA ASN A 8 -7.18 -32.25 5.04
C ASN A 8 -8.04 -33.39 5.62
N LYS A 9 -7.57 -34.65 5.54
CA LYS A 9 -8.31 -35.87 5.95
C LYS A 9 -8.44 -36.07 7.48
N ASN A 10 -8.03 -35.10 8.29
CA ASN A 10 -7.87 -35.20 9.74
C ASN A 10 -9.16 -35.09 10.59
N ASN A 11 -10.35 -35.29 10.00
CA ASN A 11 -11.63 -35.09 10.72
C ASN A 11 -12.23 -36.34 11.41
N GLN A 12 -11.51 -37.46 11.51
CA GLN A 12 -12.10 -38.72 12.01
C GLN A 12 -12.19 -38.87 13.54
N LEU A 13 -11.63 -37.95 14.36
CA LEU A 13 -11.58 -38.14 15.83
C LEU A 13 -12.40 -37.15 16.67
N GLY A 14 -13.26 -36.30 16.08
CA GLY A 14 -14.26 -35.49 16.82
C GLY A 14 -13.75 -34.42 17.79
N ILE A 15 -12.47 -34.43 18.19
CA ILE A 15 -11.89 -33.42 19.09
C ILE A 15 -11.53 -32.19 18.25
N LYS A 16 -12.38 -31.17 18.26
CA LYS A 16 -12.07 -29.84 17.72
C LYS A 16 -10.89 -29.25 18.49
N LYS A 17 -9.65 -29.45 18.01
CA LYS A 17 -8.47 -28.75 18.53
C LYS A 17 -8.74 -27.24 18.47
N ARG A 18 -8.64 -26.56 19.62
CA ARG A 18 -8.79 -25.10 19.70
C ARG A 18 -7.66 -24.46 18.87
N SER A 19 -8.02 -23.66 17.87
CA SER A 19 -7.05 -22.93 17.05
C SER A 19 -6.58 -21.67 17.80
N ILE A 20 -5.31 -21.61 18.17
CA ILE A 20 -4.67 -20.42 18.73
C ILE A 20 -4.19 -19.52 17.56
N PRO A 21 -4.63 -18.25 17.49
CA PRO A 21 -4.21 -17.28 16.46
C PRO A 21 -2.69 -17.19 16.32
N PHE A 22 -2.20 -16.99 15.10
CA PHE A 22 -0.78 -16.92 14.73
C PHE A 22 0.05 -18.19 14.96
N LEU A 23 -0.37 -19.11 15.84
CA LEU A 23 0.34 -20.37 16.11
C LEU A 23 -0.21 -21.54 15.31
N THR A 24 -1.50 -21.84 15.45
CA THR A 24 -2.11 -23.08 14.90
C THR A 24 -3.26 -22.83 13.92
N SER A 25 -3.73 -21.60 13.83
CA SER A 25 -4.74 -21.16 12.86
C SER A 25 -4.23 -21.23 11.40
N PRO A 26 -5.12 -21.26 10.40
CA PRO A 26 -4.74 -21.09 9.00
C PRO A 26 -4.11 -19.71 8.73
N ILE A 27 -3.14 -19.64 7.82
CA ILE A 27 -2.40 -18.41 7.49
C ILE A 27 -3.33 -17.30 6.98
N ALA A 28 -4.31 -17.63 6.14
CA ALA A 28 -5.28 -16.65 5.65
C ALA A 28 -6.06 -16.01 6.81
N ARG A 29 -6.44 -16.80 7.82
CA ARG A 29 -7.10 -16.29 9.03
C ARG A 29 -6.18 -15.36 9.82
N ASP A 30 -4.89 -15.65 9.89
CA ASP A 30 -3.94 -14.80 10.61
C ASP A 30 -3.69 -13.46 9.88
N LEU A 31 -3.59 -13.48 8.55
CA LEU A 31 -3.53 -12.25 7.73
C LEU A 31 -4.81 -11.41 7.88
N SER A 32 -5.97 -12.07 7.90
CA SER A 32 -7.26 -11.45 8.20
C SER A 32 -7.29 -10.80 9.58
N LEU A 33 -6.83 -11.52 10.61
CA LEU A 33 -6.77 -11.00 11.99
C LEU A 33 -5.79 -9.84 12.12
N LEU A 34 -4.62 -9.92 11.48
CA LEU A 34 -3.65 -8.82 11.45
C LEU A 34 -4.31 -7.52 10.98
N LEU A 35 -5.07 -7.58 9.88
CA LEU A 35 -5.77 -6.41 9.34
C LEU A 35 -6.92 -5.95 10.26
N LEU A 36 -7.76 -6.87 10.74
CA LEU A 36 -8.92 -6.52 11.59
C LEU A 36 -8.51 -5.97 12.96
N LEU A 37 -7.35 -6.35 13.48
CA LEU A 37 -6.81 -5.87 14.76
C LEU A 37 -6.05 -4.55 14.62
N THR A 38 -5.96 -3.96 13.42
CA THR A 38 -5.32 -2.64 13.19
C THR A 38 -5.78 -1.54 14.14
N PRO A 39 -7.09 -1.36 14.44
CA PRO A 39 -7.53 -0.38 15.43
C PRO A 39 -6.92 -0.62 16.82
N ILE A 40 -6.76 -1.88 17.22
CA ILE A 40 -6.15 -2.25 18.51
C ILE A 40 -4.65 -1.93 18.48
N TRP A 41 -3.94 -2.29 17.40
CA TRP A 41 -2.52 -1.94 17.25
C TRP A 41 -2.26 -0.43 17.26
N TRP A 42 -3.21 0.33 16.71
CA TRP A 42 -3.19 1.79 16.73
C TRP A 42 -3.43 2.37 18.13
N LEU A 43 -4.41 1.85 18.88
CA LEU A 43 -4.63 2.23 20.28
C LEU A 43 -3.44 1.89 21.18
N LEU A 44 -2.78 0.74 20.92
CA LEU A 44 -1.60 0.32 21.66
C LEU A 44 -0.35 1.15 21.31
N GLY A 45 -0.30 1.79 20.14
CA GLY A 45 0.84 2.60 19.70
C GLY A 45 1.99 1.79 19.09
N VAL A 46 1.74 0.55 18.67
CA VAL A 46 2.75 -0.39 18.13
C VAL A 46 2.71 -0.51 16.59
N ARG A 47 1.91 0.32 15.93
CA ARG A 47 1.66 0.24 14.48
C ARG A 47 2.91 0.30 13.60
N PHE A 48 3.97 0.97 14.06
CA PHE A 48 5.21 1.12 13.30
C PHE A 48 5.93 -0.23 13.09
N ILE A 49 5.81 -1.18 14.03
CA ILE A 49 6.57 -2.43 14.00
C ILE A 49 5.70 -3.70 13.88
N VAL A 50 4.43 -3.63 14.30
CA VAL A 50 3.55 -4.82 14.40
C VAL A 50 3.37 -5.57 13.07
N PHE A 51 3.23 -4.84 11.96
CA PHE A 51 3.07 -5.46 10.63
C PHE A 51 4.34 -6.20 10.20
N HIS A 52 5.51 -5.61 10.44
CA HIS A 52 6.81 -6.22 10.16
C HIS A 52 6.99 -7.51 10.95
N LEU A 53 6.76 -7.47 12.27
CA LEU A 53 6.95 -8.63 13.15
C LEU A 53 5.97 -9.76 12.84
N LEU A 54 4.68 -9.45 12.68
CA LEU A 54 3.67 -10.48 12.43
C LEU A 54 3.83 -11.10 11.04
N VAL A 55 4.19 -10.33 10.02
CA VAL A 55 4.54 -10.90 8.71
C VAL A 55 5.76 -11.81 8.81
N PHE A 56 6.79 -11.42 9.56
CA PHE A 56 7.96 -12.27 9.80
C PHE A 56 7.60 -13.58 10.52
N PHE A 57 6.79 -13.54 11.58
CA PHE A 57 6.29 -14.74 12.26
C PHE A 57 5.46 -15.64 11.33
N LEU A 58 4.61 -15.06 10.48
CA LEU A 58 3.82 -15.81 9.50
C LEU A 58 4.69 -16.44 8.40
N PHE A 59 5.82 -15.81 8.07
CA PHE A 59 6.81 -16.40 7.17
C PHE A 59 7.48 -17.63 7.80
N ILE A 60 7.92 -17.54 9.05
CA ILE A 60 8.47 -18.70 9.80
C ILE A 60 7.44 -19.82 9.83
N LYS A 61 6.19 -19.51 10.15
CA LYS A 61 5.09 -20.49 10.15
C LYS A 61 4.90 -21.13 8.78
N THR A 62 4.99 -20.36 7.70
CA THR A 62 4.92 -20.85 6.33
C THR A 62 6.04 -21.86 6.05
N ILE A 63 7.28 -21.55 6.44
CA ILE A 63 8.42 -22.48 6.31
C ILE A 63 8.14 -23.78 7.08
N MET A 64 7.65 -23.69 8.32
CA MET A 64 7.35 -24.88 9.14
C MET A 64 6.24 -25.74 8.52
N VAL A 65 5.20 -25.12 7.96
CA VAL A 65 4.11 -25.84 7.29
C VAL A 65 4.61 -26.52 6.02
N LEU A 66 5.42 -25.83 5.21
CA LEU A 66 6.03 -26.42 4.01
C LEU A 66 6.95 -27.58 4.36
N ALA A 67 7.83 -27.41 5.35
CA ALA A 67 8.75 -28.46 5.80
C ALA A 67 8.00 -29.70 6.30
N LYS A 68 6.94 -29.52 7.10
CA LYS A 68 6.10 -30.63 7.59
C LYS A 68 5.44 -31.43 6.45
N ASN A 69 5.18 -30.77 5.32
CA ASN A 69 4.55 -31.38 4.15
C ASN A 69 5.58 -31.85 3.11
N ASN A 70 6.89 -31.83 3.42
CA ASN A 70 7.98 -32.09 2.47
C ASN A 70 7.90 -31.23 1.20
N GLN A 71 7.50 -29.97 1.35
CA GLN A 71 7.40 -28.99 0.27
C GLN A 71 8.52 -27.95 0.39
N HIS A 72 8.98 -27.45 -0.75
CA HIS A 72 9.97 -26.38 -0.80
C HIS A 72 9.30 -25.02 -0.96
N LEU A 73 9.95 -23.97 -0.43
CA LEU A 73 9.54 -22.59 -0.64
C LEU A 73 9.76 -22.22 -2.11
N PHE A 74 8.70 -21.81 -2.80
CA PHE A 74 8.81 -21.32 -4.17
C PHE A 74 8.92 -19.79 -4.18
N ILE A 75 9.92 -19.27 -4.89
CA ILE A 75 10.12 -17.84 -5.10
C ILE A 75 9.71 -17.52 -6.55
N PRO A 76 8.59 -16.82 -6.78
CA PRO A 76 8.19 -16.43 -8.13
C PRO A 76 9.15 -15.40 -8.71
N LEU A 77 9.29 -15.38 -10.04
CA LEU A 77 10.25 -14.54 -10.77
C LEU A 77 10.13 -13.05 -10.42
N GLU A 78 8.90 -12.57 -10.16
CA GLU A 78 8.68 -11.16 -9.82
C GLU A 78 9.39 -10.78 -8.50
N LEU A 79 9.45 -11.71 -7.55
CA LEU A 79 10.14 -11.49 -6.28
C LEU A 79 11.66 -11.45 -6.39
N ILE A 80 12.25 -11.97 -7.47
CA ILE A 80 13.69 -11.87 -7.72
C ILE A 80 14.08 -10.40 -7.89
N PHE A 81 13.29 -9.61 -8.63
CA PHE A 81 13.56 -8.18 -8.80
C PHE A 81 13.38 -7.38 -7.51
N LEU A 82 12.39 -7.74 -6.68
CA LEU A 82 12.25 -7.13 -5.36
C LEU A 82 13.42 -7.50 -4.44
N LEU A 83 13.93 -8.72 -4.51
CA LEU A 83 15.12 -9.14 -3.77
C LEU A 83 16.37 -8.37 -4.23
N ILE A 84 16.58 -8.23 -5.54
CA ILE A 84 17.66 -7.40 -6.10
C ILE A 84 17.55 -5.97 -5.60
N PHE A 85 16.34 -5.38 -5.62
CA PHE A 85 16.10 -4.05 -5.06
C PHE A 85 16.50 -3.96 -3.57
N ILE A 86 16.09 -4.93 -2.75
CA ILE A 86 16.46 -4.99 -1.33
C ILE A 86 17.98 -5.06 -1.15
N VAL A 87 18.66 -5.91 -1.93
CA VAL A 87 20.13 -6.05 -1.87
C VAL A 87 20.83 -4.75 -2.29
N VAL A 88 20.39 -4.12 -3.37
CA VAL A 88 20.93 -2.82 -3.81
C VAL A 88 20.72 -1.75 -2.74
N TYR A 89 19.56 -1.74 -2.08
CA TYR A 89 19.30 -0.81 -1.00
C TYR A 89 20.21 -1.06 0.22
N ILE A 90 20.48 -2.33 0.56
CA ILE A 90 21.46 -2.67 1.60
C ILE A 90 22.88 -2.18 1.21
N ILE A 91 23.32 -2.43 -0.02
CA ILE A 91 24.63 -1.96 -0.50
C ILE A 91 24.72 -0.43 -0.37
N SER A 92 23.66 0.27 -0.77
CA SER A 92 23.61 1.72 -0.66
C SER A 92 23.68 2.21 0.80
N LEU A 93 22.97 1.55 1.71
CA LEU A 93 23.03 1.84 3.15
C LEU A 93 24.43 1.62 3.74
N LEU A 94 25.14 0.58 3.29
CA LEU A 94 26.50 0.29 3.74
C LEU A 94 27.55 1.25 3.16
N SER A 95 27.22 1.94 2.06
CA SER A 95 28.10 2.91 1.42
C SER A 95 28.06 4.30 2.09
N ILE A 96 27.30 4.43 3.17
CA ILE A 96 27.10 5.69 3.88
C ILE A 96 28.30 6.01 4.79
N HIS A 97 28.85 7.22 4.63
CA HIS A 97 29.90 7.76 5.49
C HIS A 97 29.38 9.01 6.22
N GLU A 98 29.71 9.18 7.50
CA GLU A 98 29.44 10.39 8.31
C GLU A 98 27.96 10.82 8.43
N VAL A 99 27.03 9.86 8.51
CA VAL A 99 25.59 10.16 8.61
C VAL A 99 25.06 10.06 10.03
N PRO A 100 24.18 10.99 10.46
CA PRO A 100 23.54 10.91 11.77
C PRO A 100 22.79 9.59 11.97
N LEU A 101 22.95 8.97 13.14
CA LEU A 101 22.38 7.66 13.46
C LEU A 101 20.87 7.59 13.22
N GLU A 102 20.12 8.67 13.52
CA GLU A 102 18.68 8.73 13.29
C GLU A 102 18.29 8.57 11.81
N ARG A 103 19.17 8.95 10.88
CA ARG A 103 18.96 8.78 9.43
C ARG A 103 19.20 7.35 9.00
N VAL A 104 20.23 6.72 9.56
CA VAL A 104 20.50 5.30 9.33
C VAL A 104 19.33 4.45 9.83
N VAL A 105 18.87 4.70 11.06
CA VAL A 105 17.70 4.02 11.64
C VAL A 105 16.44 4.25 10.81
N ALA A 106 16.17 5.48 10.37
CA ALA A 106 15.03 5.77 9.50
C ALA A 106 15.10 5.02 8.17
N SER A 107 16.30 4.86 7.60
CA SER A 107 16.48 4.20 6.30
C SER A 107 16.41 2.67 6.42
N ILE A 108 16.91 2.09 7.52
CA ILE A 108 16.67 0.68 7.87
C ILE A 108 15.17 0.44 8.06
N TYR A 109 14.48 1.35 8.75
CA TYR A 109 13.04 1.28 8.90
C TYR A 109 12.32 1.36 7.55
N ASN A 110 12.76 2.21 6.62
CA ASN A 110 12.19 2.20 5.26
C ASN A 110 12.48 0.89 4.51
N LEU A 111 13.69 0.35 4.61
CA LEU A 111 14.06 -0.95 4.02
C LEU A 111 13.17 -2.08 4.56
N SER A 112 12.77 -2.04 5.84
CA SER A 112 11.95 -3.09 6.42
C SER A 112 10.57 -3.21 5.77
N PHE A 113 10.02 -2.16 5.17
CA PHE A 113 8.75 -2.23 4.43
C PHE A 113 8.87 -3.11 3.18
N TRP A 114 9.99 -3.02 2.49
CA TRP A 114 10.26 -3.81 1.29
C TRP A 114 10.53 -5.27 1.65
N ILE A 115 11.23 -5.52 2.75
CA ILE A 115 11.40 -6.87 3.31
C ILE A 115 10.03 -7.44 3.73
N MET A 116 9.21 -6.66 4.45
CA MET A 116 7.83 -7.06 4.79
C MET A 116 7.02 -7.40 3.54
N GLY A 117 7.11 -6.58 2.49
CA GLY A 117 6.46 -6.83 1.21
C GLY A 117 6.91 -8.13 0.54
N PHE A 118 8.23 -8.37 0.51
CA PHE A 118 8.82 -9.59 -0.02
C PHE A 118 8.32 -10.84 0.72
N LEU A 119 8.37 -10.82 2.06
CA LEU A 119 7.90 -11.91 2.89
C LEU A 119 6.39 -12.13 2.75
N LEU A 120 5.60 -11.07 2.69
CA LEU A 120 4.14 -11.14 2.54
C LEU A 120 3.74 -11.80 1.21
N ILE A 121 4.42 -11.44 0.12
CA ILE A 121 4.18 -12.07 -1.19
C ILE A 121 4.57 -13.55 -1.15
N LEU A 122 5.69 -13.91 -0.53
CA LEU A 122 6.08 -15.32 -0.37
C LEU A 122 5.05 -16.13 0.42
N ILE A 123 4.55 -15.58 1.53
CA ILE A 123 3.52 -16.23 2.36
C ILE A 123 2.27 -16.52 1.53
N ILE A 124 1.70 -15.49 0.90
CA ILE A 124 0.46 -15.61 0.12
C ILE A 124 0.68 -16.54 -1.07
N TYR A 125 1.80 -16.38 -1.79
CA TYR A 125 2.10 -17.20 -2.98
C TYR A 125 2.19 -18.70 -2.67
N ASN A 126 2.75 -19.07 -1.51
CA ASN A 126 2.99 -20.46 -1.15
C ASN A 126 1.84 -21.12 -0.38
N GLN A 127 0.94 -20.35 0.24
CA GLN A 127 -0.04 -20.91 1.18
C GLN A 127 -1.50 -20.60 0.81
N ILE A 128 -1.76 -19.57 0.01
CA ILE A 128 -3.13 -19.10 -0.25
C ILE A 128 -3.44 -19.32 -1.71
N ILE A 129 -4.17 -20.40 -1.99
CA ILE A 129 -4.51 -20.80 -3.35
C ILE A 129 -6.03 -21.04 -3.48
N ASP A 130 -6.70 -21.40 -2.39
CA ASP A 130 -8.13 -21.71 -2.41
C ASP A 130 -9.02 -20.45 -2.32
N ARG A 131 -10.18 -20.57 -2.98
CA ARG A 131 -11.22 -19.54 -3.04
C ARG A 131 -11.73 -19.10 -1.68
N GLU A 132 -11.86 -20.03 -0.72
CA GLU A 132 -12.36 -19.72 0.62
C GLU A 132 -11.43 -18.79 1.38
N ASN A 133 -10.12 -19.08 1.38
CA ASN A 133 -9.11 -18.25 2.00
C ASN A 133 -9.04 -16.84 1.36
N ILE A 134 -9.17 -16.74 0.04
CA ILE A 134 -9.23 -15.44 -0.66
C ILE A 134 -10.45 -14.66 -0.20
N ILE A 135 -11.64 -15.28 -0.18
CA ILE A 135 -12.87 -14.64 0.28
C ILE A 135 -12.74 -14.19 1.74
N ALA A 136 -12.08 -14.96 2.60
CA ALA A 136 -11.84 -14.59 4.00
C ALA A 136 -10.95 -13.34 4.12
N ILE A 137 -9.89 -13.23 3.32
CA ILE A 137 -9.02 -12.05 3.25
C ILE A 137 -9.82 -10.84 2.74
N LEU A 138 -10.56 -11.00 1.64
CA LEU A 138 -11.37 -9.93 1.06
C LEU A 138 -12.49 -9.47 2.02
N LYS A 139 -13.13 -10.40 2.74
CA LYS A 139 -14.09 -10.08 3.80
C LYS A 139 -13.45 -9.22 4.90
N SER A 140 -12.21 -9.52 5.25
CA SER A 140 -11.47 -8.78 6.27
C SER A 140 -11.08 -7.38 5.79
N CYS A 141 -10.71 -7.25 4.51
CA CYS A 141 -10.51 -5.95 3.85
C CYS A 141 -11.78 -5.12 3.90
N ARG A 142 -12.93 -5.70 3.52
CA ARG A 142 -14.24 -5.04 3.58
C ARG A 142 -14.59 -4.61 5.00
N SER A 143 -14.43 -5.49 5.98
CA SER A 143 -14.71 -5.16 7.38
C SER A 143 -13.80 -4.04 7.90
N PHE A 144 -12.51 -4.08 7.56
CA PHE A 144 -11.58 -3.02 7.92
C PHE A 144 -11.88 -1.70 7.20
N GLY A 145 -12.32 -1.73 5.95
CA GLY A 145 -12.80 -0.57 5.19
C GLY A 145 -14.00 0.09 5.86
N VAL A 146 -14.99 -0.70 6.30
CA VAL A 146 -16.12 -0.20 7.09
C VAL A 146 -15.68 0.43 8.41
N ILE A 147 -14.85 -0.27 9.20
CA ILE A 147 -14.38 0.25 10.50
C ILE A 147 -13.62 1.57 10.31
N THR A 148 -12.72 1.61 9.32
CA THR A 148 -11.96 2.83 8.99
C THR A 148 -12.89 3.96 8.56
N SER A 149 -13.89 3.66 7.74
CA SER A 149 -14.82 4.67 7.22
C SER A 149 -15.69 5.28 8.30
N LEU A 150 -16.26 4.43 9.17
CA LEU A 150 -17.05 4.90 10.31
C LEU A 150 -16.21 5.76 11.25
N PHE A 151 -14.96 5.37 11.51
CA PHE A 151 -14.04 6.15 12.34
C PHE A 151 -13.67 7.49 11.69
N VAL A 152 -13.37 7.52 10.39
CA VAL A 152 -13.07 8.74 9.64
C VAL A 152 -14.26 9.70 9.63
N ILE A 153 -15.45 9.21 9.30
CA ILE A 153 -16.67 10.04 9.26
C ILE A 153 -17.01 10.53 10.67
N GLY A 154 -16.98 9.66 11.68
CA GLY A 154 -17.27 10.02 13.07
C GLY A 154 -16.30 11.06 13.62
N SER A 155 -15.00 10.89 13.38
CA SER A 155 -13.98 11.87 13.81
C SER A 155 -14.11 13.22 13.09
N PHE A 156 -14.45 13.21 11.80
CA PHE A 156 -14.72 14.43 11.05
C PHE A 156 -15.95 15.17 11.59
N ILE A 157 -17.09 14.49 11.77
CA ILE A 157 -18.31 15.08 12.34
C ILE A 157 -18.04 15.64 13.74
N TYR A 158 -17.38 14.86 14.60
CA TYR A 158 -17.01 15.29 15.95
C TYR A 158 -16.13 16.55 15.92
N SER A 159 -15.13 16.60 15.03
CA SER A 159 -14.24 17.76 14.91
C SER A 159 -14.99 19.04 14.49
N ILE A 160 -16.01 18.92 13.65
CA ILE A 160 -16.87 20.04 13.23
C ILE A 160 -17.74 20.50 14.40
N ILE A 161 -18.47 19.58 15.03
CA ILE A 161 -19.40 19.90 16.13
C ILE A 161 -18.67 20.56 17.30
N MET A 162 -17.49 20.04 17.66
CA MET A 162 -16.70 20.54 18.78
C MET A 162 -15.79 21.72 18.41
N ALA A 163 -15.74 22.12 17.15
CA ALA A 163 -14.76 23.10 16.62
C ALA A 163 -13.30 22.75 17.00
N LYS A 164 -12.96 21.45 17.10
CA LYS A 164 -11.63 20.95 17.45
C LYS A 164 -10.99 20.28 16.24
N TYR A 165 -10.16 21.04 15.52
CA TYR A 165 -9.50 20.55 14.30
C TYR A 165 -8.13 19.90 14.54
N HIS A 166 -7.70 19.79 15.80
CA HIS A 166 -6.50 19.07 16.18
C HIS A 166 -6.86 18.08 17.28
N LEU A 167 -7.10 16.83 16.89
CA LEU A 167 -7.49 15.75 17.78
C LEU A 167 -6.39 14.70 17.80
N ARG A 168 -5.84 14.47 18.98
CA ARG A 168 -4.84 13.44 19.25
C ARG A 168 -5.18 12.75 20.56
N PHE A 169 -4.72 11.52 20.70
CA PHE A 169 -4.77 10.82 21.97
C PHE A 169 -3.39 10.21 22.26
N LYS A 170 -3.16 9.89 23.53
CA LYS A 170 -1.95 9.20 23.95
C LYS A 170 -2.24 7.69 23.86
N SER A 171 -1.49 6.97 23.03
CA SER A 171 -1.61 5.52 22.94
C SER A 171 -1.17 4.86 24.25
N LEU A 172 -1.49 3.57 24.45
CA LEU A 172 -1.06 2.85 25.64
C LEU A 172 0.47 2.91 25.82
N LEU A 173 1.23 2.62 24.76
CA LEU A 173 2.69 2.74 24.79
C LEU A 173 3.14 4.18 25.04
N GLY A 174 2.41 5.17 24.52
CA GLY A 174 2.66 6.57 24.79
C GLY A 174 2.69 6.91 26.28
N TYR A 175 1.91 6.23 27.13
CA TYR A 175 1.93 6.44 28.59
C TYR A 175 3.25 6.02 29.24
N PHE A 176 3.93 5.02 28.69
CA PHE A 176 5.18 4.49 29.22
C PHE A 176 6.42 5.20 28.66
N PHE A 177 6.31 5.85 27.50
CA PHE A 177 7.45 6.46 26.80
C PHE A 177 7.34 7.99 26.72
N PRO A 178 8.40 8.74 27.06
CA PRO A 178 8.41 10.20 26.91
C PRO A 178 8.44 10.59 25.43
N ILE A 179 7.30 11.07 24.93
CA ILE A 179 7.10 11.42 23.51
C ILE A 179 8.13 12.46 23.02
N ASP A 180 8.55 13.37 23.91
CA ASP A 180 9.51 14.43 23.59
C ASP A 180 10.89 13.92 23.18
N LEU A 181 11.29 12.71 23.61
CA LEU A 181 12.53 12.08 23.13
C LEU A 181 12.50 11.74 21.64
N PHE A 182 11.30 11.51 21.09
CA PHE A 182 11.11 11.07 19.71
C PHE A 182 10.69 12.22 18.78
N LYS A 183 10.19 13.34 19.32
CA LYS A 183 9.81 14.51 18.52
C LYS A 183 11.02 15.03 17.71
N GLY A 184 10.83 15.23 16.41
CA GLY A 184 11.87 15.67 15.47
C GLY A 184 12.84 14.58 15.01
N LYS A 185 13.27 13.70 15.93
CA LYS A 185 14.23 12.61 15.65
C LYS A 185 13.57 11.44 14.93
N ALA A 186 12.47 10.92 15.47
CA ALA A 186 11.74 9.76 14.97
C ALA A 186 10.24 10.05 14.88
N PRO A 187 9.80 10.88 13.90
CA PRO A 187 8.41 11.35 13.83
C PRO A 187 7.41 10.21 13.74
N LEU A 188 7.71 9.12 13.01
CA LEU A 188 6.79 7.98 12.88
C LEU A 188 6.57 7.22 14.20
N ILE A 189 7.59 7.18 15.07
CA ILE A 189 7.45 6.62 16.42
C ILE A 189 6.63 7.58 17.28
N ALA A 190 6.95 8.88 17.26
CA ALA A 190 6.17 9.89 17.97
C ALA A 190 4.68 9.87 17.57
N ASP A 191 4.39 9.75 16.27
CA ASP A 191 3.04 9.63 15.72
C ASP A 191 2.37 8.32 16.10
N SER A 192 3.11 7.27 16.45
CA SER A 192 2.54 6.02 16.96
C SER A 192 2.27 6.12 18.47
N LEU A 193 3.11 6.84 19.21
CA LEU A 193 2.92 7.07 20.65
C LEU A 193 1.78 8.07 20.93
N CYS A 194 1.61 9.07 20.07
CA CYS A 194 0.52 10.04 20.15
C CYS A 194 -0.17 10.21 18.79
N PRO A 195 -1.02 9.26 18.38
CA PRO A 195 -1.60 9.31 17.06
C PRO A 195 -2.57 10.48 16.88
N LEU A 196 -2.47 11.11 15.72
CA LEU A 196 -3.42 12.10 15.24
C LEU A 196 -4.67 11.38 14.70
N ILE A 197 -5.82 11.88 15.13
CA ILE A 197 -7.15 11.46 14.65
C ILE A 197 -7.59 12.41 13.54
N VAL A 198 -7.48 13.71 13.81
CA VAL A 198 -7.81 14.82 12.90
C VAL A 198 -6.73 15.88 13.07
N ASP A 199 -6.27 16.46 11.97
CA ASP A 199 -5.49 17.68 12.00
C ASP A 199 -6.09 18.72 11.04
N LYS A 200 -5.68 19.97 11.19
CA LYS A 200 -6.16 21.06 10.33
C LYS A 200 -5.43 21.06 8.99
N ASP A 201 -6.17 21.27 7.92
CA ASP A 201 -5.62 21.49 6.60
C ASP A 201 -6.15 22.79 5.99
N TRP A 202 -5.34 23.41 5.14
CA TRP A 202 -5.72 24.62 4.43
C TRP A 202 -6.25 24.25 3.04
N ILE A 203 -7.55 24.42 2.85
CA ILE A 203 -8.24 24.19 1.58
C ILE A 203 -9.05 25.43 1.28
N TYR A 204 -8.83 26.06 0.11
CA TYR A 204 -9.47 27.32 -0.28
C TYR A 204 -9.35 28.42 0.79
N GLN A 205 -8.15 28.57 1.38
CA GLN A 205 -7.88 29.54 2.45
C GLN A 205 -8.74 29.36 3.72
N LYS A 206 -9.45 28.24 3.86
CA LYS A 206 -10.18 27.88 5.08
C LYS A 206 -9.48 26.72 5.77
N LEU A 207 -9.49 26.77 7.09
CA LEU A 207 -9.09 25.65 7.93
C LEU A 207 -10.21 24.62 7.94
N ILE A 208 -9.93 23.44 7.42
CA ILE A 208 -10.87 22.31 7.38
C ILE A 208 -10.26 21.15 8.17
N PRO A 209 -11.03 20.46 9.02
CA PRO A 209 -10.56 19.24 9.66
C PRO A 209 -10.26 18.16 8.62
N ARG A 210 -9.10 17.54 8.73
CA ARG A 210 -8.66 16.47 7.84
C ARG A 210 -8.35 15.21 8.65
N PRO A 211 -9.22 14.17 8.56
CA PRO A 211 -9.06 12.95 9.33
C PRO A 211 -7.91 12.08 8.81
N PHE A 212 -7.26 11.37 9.73
CA PHE A 212 -6.13 10.47 9.46
C PHE A 212 -6.57 9.01 9.38
N GLY A 213 -7.75 8.69 9.94
CA GLY A 213 -8.15 7.31 10.16
C GLY A 213 -7.15 6.59 11.09
N PHE A 214 -6.80 5.35 10.75
CA PHE A 214 -5.74 4.61 11.45
C PHE A 214 -4.34 4.86 10.86
N ASN A 215 -4.21 5.74 9.86
CA ASN A 215 -2.95 6.00 9.15
C ASN A 215 -2.08 7.05 9.84
N ALA A 216 -0.82 7.15 9.43
CA ALA A 216 0.11 8.14 9.96
C ALA A 216 -0.22 9.57 9.49
N TYR A 217 -0.84 9.70 8.32
CA TYR A 217 -1.22 10.98 7.73
C TYR A 217 -2.35 10.79 6.70
N PRO A 218 -3.08 11.86 6.33
CA PRO A 218 -4.27 11.74 5.48
C PRO A 218 -4.01 11.25 4.04
N THR A 219 -2.83 11.52 3.47
CA THR A 219 -2.50 11.00 2.13
C THR A 219 -2.30 9.49 2.12
N ALA A 220 -1.83 8.90 3.23
CA ALA A 220 -1.81 7.45 3.43
C ALA A 220 -3.21 6.86 3.67
N LEU A 221 -4.13 7.61 4.29
CA LEU A 221 -5.55 7.25 4.32
C LEU A 221 -6.12 7.16 2.90
N GLY A 222 -5.79 8.12 2.04
CA GLY A 222 -6.16 8.08 0.62
C GLY A 222 -5.71 6.78 -0.06
N ALA A 223 -4.44 6.41 0.09
CA ALA A 223 -3.88 5.16 -0.45
C ALA A 223 -4.62 3.91 0.07
N THR A 224 -4.83 3.87 1.39
CA THR A 224 -5.55 2.79 2.06
C THR A 224 -6.95 2.64 1.47
N MET A 225 -7.68 3.74 1.27
CA MET A 225 -9.03 3.71 0.72
C MET A 225 -9.07 3.29 -0.75
N ILE A 226 -8.12 3.69 -1.61
CA ILE A 226 -8.06 3.20 -3.01
C ILE A 226 -8.03 1.66 -3.04
N ILE A 227 -7.17 1.07 -2.21
CA ILE A 227 -7.00 -0.38 -2.13
C ILE A 227 -8.24 -1.03 -1.52
N LEU A 228 -8.71 -0.54 -0.37
CA LEU A 228 -9.87 -1.14 0.31
C LEU A 228 -11.15 -1.05 -0.53
N ILE A 229 -11.44 0.08 -1.19
CA ILE A 229 -12.59 0.21 -2.09
C ILE A 229 -12.57 -0.85 -3.21
N SER A 230 -11.39 -1.09 -3.76
CA SER A 230 -11.20 -2.08 -4.82
C SER A 230 -11.38 -3.51 -4.28
N LEU A 231 -10.74 -3.83 -3.16
CA LEU A 231 -10.85 -5.17 -2.54
C LEU A 231 -12.25 -5.46 -1.96
N THR A 232 -12.96 -4.43 -1.47
CA THR A 232 -14.36 -4.54 -1.04
C THR A 232 -15.26 -4.88 -2.23
N GLN A 233 -15.04 -4.26 -3.40
CA GLN A 233 -15.78 -4.63 -4.61
C GLN A 233 -15.47 -6.06 -5.07
N ALA A 234 -14.22 -6.49 -4.97
CA ALA A 234 -13.81 -7.88 -5.22
C ALA A 234 -14.53 -8.88 -4.28
N TYR A 235 -14.65 -8.56 -2.98
CA TYR A 235 -15.44 -9.35 -2.03
C TYR A 235 -16.89 -9.52 -2.48
N TYR A 236 -17.53 -8.41 -2.87
CA TYR A 236 -18.93 -8.44 -3.30
C TYR A 236 -19.16 -9.14 -4.64
N ALA A 237 -18.15 -9.20 -5.51
CA ALA A 237 -18.24 -10.00 -6.72
C ALA A 237 -18.27 -11.51 -6.39
N GLY A 238 -17.52 -11.95 -5.38
CA GLY A 238 -17.59 -13.32 -4.87
C GLY A 238 -18.81 -13.62 -3.99
N ASN A 239 -19.56 -12.60 -3.57
CA ASN A 239 -20.72 -12.73 -2.71
C ASN A 239 -21.85 -11.78 -3.15
N PRO A 240 -22.49 -12.04 -4.30
CA PRO A 240 -23.46 -11.10 -4.90
C PRO A 240 -24.72 -10.91 -4.06
N LYS A 241 -25.06 -11.88 -3.19
CA LYS A 241 -26.22 -11.81 -2.29
C LYS A 241 -25.98 -10.98 -1.03
N ALA A 242 -24.76 -10.48 -0.81
CA ALA A 242 -24.45 -9.72 0.39
C ALA A 242 -25.19 -8.37 0.39
N LYS A 243 -26.00 -8.16 1.43
CA LYS A 243 -26.75 -6.93 1.66
C LYS A 243 -25.80 -5.74 1.89
N PHE A 244 -26.30 -4.53 1.70
CA PHE A 244 -25.60 -3.26 1.98
C PHE A 244 -24.38 -2.91 1.11
N LYS A 245 -24.13 -3.61 -0.01
CA LYS A 245 -23.00 -3.31 -0.93
C LYS A 245 -22.88 -1.82 -1.26
N LYS A 246 -23.96 -1.19 -1.73
CA LYS A 246 -23.97 0.22 -2.13
C LYS A 246 -23.63 1.14 -0.94
N VAL A 247 -24.24 0.89 0.22
CA VAL A 247 -24.00 1.68 1.44
C VAL A 247 -22.54 1.60 1.86
N ILE A 248 -21.96 0.39 1.90
CA ILE A 248 -20.57 0.19 2.33
C ILE A 248 -19.58 0.86 1.37
N ILE A 249 -19.76 0.69 0.05
CA ILE A 249 -18.90 1.35 -0.94
C ILE A 249 -19.03 2.88 -0.84
N SER A 250 -20.24 3.41 -0.64
CA SER A 250 -20.44 4.85 -0.43
C SER A 250 -19.72 5.37 0.81
N LEU A 251 -19.73 4.64 1.93
CA LEU A 251 -19.01 5.02 3.14
C LEU A 251 -17.49 5.08 2.91
N GLU A 252 -16.94 4.11 2.19
CA GLU A 252 -15.52 4.09 1.84
C GLU A 252 -15.15 5.24 0.88
N LEU A 253 -16.01 5.53 -0.11
CA LEU A 253 -15.83 6.68 -1.02
C LEU A 253 -15.89 8.02 -0.28
N ILE A 254 -16.84 8.21 0.64
CA ILE A 254 -16.90 9.41 1.49
C ILE A 254 -15.58 9.55 2.27
N SER A 255 -15.06 8.45 2.83
CA SER A 255 -13.80 8.47 3.57
C SER A 255 -12.59 8.80 2.71
N LEU A 256 -12.55 8.32 1.47
CA LEU A 256 -11.56 8.72 0.47
C LEU A 256 -11.65 10.23 0.17
N ILE A 257 -12.85 10.78 0.01
CA ILE A 257 -13.07 12.22 -0.23
C ILE A 257 -12.62 13.04 0.97
N LEU A 258 -12.99 12.63 2.19
CA LEU A 258 -12.59 13.29 3.44
C LEU A 258 -11.08 13.21 3.71
N SER A 259 -10.38 12.26 3.09
CA SER A 259 -8.91 12.26 3.12
C SER A 259 -8.30 13.47 2.39
N PHE A 260 -9.07 14.20 1.58
CA PHE A 260 -8.66 15.32 0.73
C PHE A 260 -7.40 15.04 -0.12
N THR A 261 -7.20 13.78 -0.49
CA THR A 261 -6.03 13.33 -1.24
C THR A 261 -6.33 13.28 -2.73
N ARG A 262 -6.10 14.39 -3.43
CA ARG A 262 -6.39 14.56 -4.86
C ARG A 262 -5.83 13.42 -5.73
N ILE A 263 -4.56 13.07 -5.51
CA ILE A 263 -3.90 11.99 -6.26
C ILE A 263 -4.54 10.62 -6.00
N ALA A 264 -5.12 10.40 -4.82
CA ALA A 264 -5.75 9.12 -4.49
C ALA A 264 -7.12 8.99 -5.19
N ILE A 265 -7.91 10.07 -5.20
CA ILE A 265 -9.16 10.14 -5.96
C ILE A 265 -8.87 9.95 -7.45
N LEU A 266 -7.88 10.67 -7.98
CA LEU A 266 -7.45 10.54 -9.38
C LEU A 266 -6.93 9.13 -9.67
N GLY A 267 -6.14 8.55 -8.77
CA GLY A 267 -5.64 7.18 -8.89
C GLY A 267 -6.75 6.14 -8.95
N LEU A 268 -7.78 6.25 -8.09
CA LEU A 268 -8.94 5.37 -8.15
C LEU A 268 -9.70 5.52 -9.48
N PHE A 269 -9.96 6.76 -9.91
CA PHE A 269 -10.67 7.04 -11.16
C PHE A 269 -9.91 6.56 -12.40
N LEU A 270 -8.63 6.91 -12.52
CA LEU A 270 -7.77 6.47 -13.62
C LEU A 270 -7.54 4.96 -13.59
N GLY A 271 -7.37 4.37 -12.41
CA GLY A 271 -7.31 2.92 -12.25
C GLY A 271 -8.56 2.23 -12.78
N TRP A 272 -9.74 2.71 -12.38
CA TRP A 272 -11.02 2.21 -12.91
C TRP A 272 -11.13 2.38 -14.43
N LEU A 273 -10.82 3.57 -14.93
CA LEU A 273 -10.90 3.89 -16.36
C LEU A 273 -9.97 2.99 -17.18
N ILE A 274 -8.68 2.92 -16.80
CA ILE A 274 -7.67 2.12 -17.49
C ILE A 274 -8.03 0.63 -17.46
N VAL A 275 -8.50 0.10 -16.33
CA VAL A 275 -8.92 -1.32 -16.27
C VAL A 275 -10.20 -1.56 -17.09
N ALA A 276 -11.19 -0.67 -17.05
CA ALA A 276 -12.41 -0.77 -17.87
C ALA A 276 -12.09 -0.76 -19.36
N ILE A 277 -11.11 0.03 -19.74
CA ILE A 277 -10.53 0.06 -21.06
C ILE A 277 -9.87 -1.29 -21.39
N ILE A 278 -8.90 -1.72 -20.58
CA ILE A 278 -8.14 -2.96 -20.82
C ILE A 278 -9.07 -4.16 -20.86
N SER A 279 -10.11 -4.21 -20.02
CA SER A 279 -11.08 -5.32 -19.98
C SER A 279 -11.89 -5.44 -21.28
N LYS A 280 -12.21 -4.31 -21.92
CA LYS A 280 -12.97 -4.25 -23.19
C LYS A 280 -12.11 -4.35 -24.45
N ILE A 281 -10.79 -4.10 -24.36
CA ILE A 281 -9.88 -4.30 -25.49
C ILE A 281 -9.86 -5.79 -25.84
N LYS A 282 -10.63 -6.15 -26.89
CA LYS A 282 -10.48 -7.41 -27.63
C LYS A 282 -9.67 -7.22 -28.92
N ASN A 283 -9.55 -5.98 -29.41
CA ASN A 283 -8.98 -5.64 -30.71
C ASN A 283 -7.77 -4.70 -30.58
N ARG A 284 -6.69 -5.00 -31.33
CA ARG A 284 -5.44 -4.20 -31.41
C ARG A 284 -5.69 -2.73 -31.80
N ASN A 285 -6.73 -2.46 -32.58
CA ASN A 285 -7.10 -1.09 -32.98
C ASN A 285 -7.61 -0.25 -31.82
N THR A 286 -8.32 -0.84 -30.85
CA THR A 286 -8.77 -0.13 -29.65
C THR A 286 -7.59 0.31 -28.80
N LEU A 287 -6.58 -0.55 -28.64
CA LEU A 287 -5.32 -0.24 -27.95
C LEU A 287 -4.58 0.94 -28.60
N LEU A 288 -4.55 0.96 -29.94
CA LEU A 288 -3.95 2.07 -30.70
C LEU A 288 -4.70 3.39 -30.46
N VAL A 289 -6.04 3.38 -30.53
CA VAL A 289 -6.87 4.58 -30.25
C VAL A 289 -6.67 5.09 -28.83
N LEU A 290 -6.52 4.18 -27.86
CA LEU A 290 -6.23 4.54 -26.48
C LEU A 290 -4.85 5.12 -26.28
N THR A 291 -3.86 4.55 -26.96
CA THR A 291 -2.50 5.08 -26.96
C THR A 291 -2.51 6.50 -27.55
N ILE A 292 -3.22 6.70 -28.66
CA ILE A 292 -3.43 8.02 -29.27
C ILE A 292 -4.16 8.96 -28.30
N PHE A 293 -5.22 8.51 -27.62
CA PHE A 293 -5.95 9.32 -26.65
C PHE A 293 -5.08 9.72 -25.46
N VAL A 294 -4.28 8.80 -24.91
CA VAL A 294 -3.34 9.10 -23.82
C VAL A 294 -2.27 10.07 -24.29
N VAL A 295 -1.68 9.86 -25.48
CA VAL A 295 -0.71 10.78 -26.08
C VAL A 295 -1.33 12.16 -26.29
N LEU A 296 -2.55 12.25 -26.83
CA LEU A 296 -3.28 13.50 -27.01
C LEU A 296 -3.58 14.17 -25.67
N LEU A 297 -4.01 13.42 -24.65
CA LEU A 297 -4.25 13.95 -23.31
C LEU A 297 -2.95 14.48 -22.70
N THR A 298 -1.83 13.75 -22.86
CA THR A 298 -0.51 14.20 -22.44
C THR A 298 -0.08 15.47 -23.19
N VAL A 299 -0.28 15.54 -24.51
CA VAL A 299 0.00 16.73 -25.33
C VAL A 299 -0.87 17.91 -24.91
N ILE A 300 -2.16 17.71 -24.62
CA ILE A 300 -3.06 18.74 -24.10
C ILE A 300 -2.55 19.22 -22.73
N LEU A 301 -2.20 18.30 -21.82
CA LEU A 301 -1.69 18.63 -20.50
C LEU A 301 -0.35 19.38 -20.55
N ILE A 302 0.51 19.10 -21.53
CA ILE A 302 1.78 19.80 -21.76
C ILE A 302 1.55 21.16 -22.45
N SER A 303 0.58 21.24 -23.36
CA SER A 303 0.26 22.44 -24.15
C SER A 303 -0.49 23.51 -23.35
N ILE A 304 -1.15 23.15 -22.25
CA ILE A 304 -1.68 24.16 -21.35
C ILE A 304 -0.49 24.85 -20.67
N PRO A 305 -0.37 26.19 -20.74
CA PRO A 305 0.74 26.91 -20.13
C PRO A 305 0.90 26.50 -18.66
N LEU A 306 2.09 25.98 -18.33
CA LEU A 306 2.37 25.43 -17.00
C LEU A 306 2.08 26.46 -15.91
N ASP A 307 2.27 27.75 -16.18
CA ASP A 307 1.92 28.87 -15.31
C ASP A 307 0.41 28.93 -14.99
N LYS A 308 -0.49 28.68 -15.95
CA LYS A 308 -1.95 28.69 -15.71
C LYS A 308 -2.46 27.45 -14.98
N ILE A 309 -1.98 26.25 -15.33
CA ILE A 309 -2.26 25.04 -14.53
C ILE A 309 -1.71 25.25 -13.13
N SER A 310 -0.48 25.74 -13.04
CA SER A 310 0.14 26.00 -11.76
C SER A 310 -0.66 27.01 -10.96
N TYR A 311 -1.23 28.07 -11.54
CA TYR A 311 -2.08 29.02 -10.81
C TYR A 311 -3.31 28.35 -10.17
N TYR A 312 -4.02 27.47 -10.88
CA TYR A 312 -5.16 26.73 -10.30
C TYR A 312 -4.73 25.67 -9.28
N PHE A 313 -3.62 24.97 -9.52
CA PHE A 313 -3.08 23.98 -8.57
C PHE A 313 -2.43 24.62 -7.34
N TYR A 314 -1.81 25.79 -7.50
CA TYR A 314 -1.22 26.63 -6.47
C TYR A 314 -2.32 27.28 -5.65
N SER A 315 -3.34 27.89 -6.26
CA SER A 315 -4.42 28.55 -5.50
C SER A 315 -5.22 27.57 -4.63
N PHE A 316 -5.36 26.30 -5.03
CA PHE A 316 -6.05 25.29 -4.22
C PHE A 316 -5.28 24.89 -2.95
N ARG A 317 -3.93 24.80 -3.01
CA ARG A 317 -3.06 24.46 -1.87
C ARG A 317 -1.57 24.84 -2.11
N PRO A 318 -1.20 26.12 -2.00
CA PRO A 318 0.06 26.63 -2.56
C PRO A 318 1.29 26.10 -1.85
N GLY A 319 1.25 26.06 -0.51
CA GLY A 319 2.40 25.65 0.31
C GLY A 319 2.85 24.20 0.06
N SER A 320 1.92 23.27 -0.20
CA SER A 320 2.27 21.86 -0.39
C SER A 320 2.88 21.61 -1.78
N THR A 321 2.33 22.21 -2.82
CA THR A 321 2.83 22.03 -4.20
C THR A 321 4.21 22.65 -4.37
N GLN A 322 4.42 23.88 -3.88
CA GLN A 322 5.72 24.57 -3.99
C GLN A 322 6.81 23.82 -3.24
N THR A 323 6.51 23.32 -2.04
CA THR A 323 7.45 22.52 -1.23
C THR A 323 7.83 21.22 -1.94
N ARG A 324 6.88 20.53 -2.60
CA ARG A 324 7.18 19.30 -3.35
C ARG A 324 8.07 19.58 -4.57
N LEU A 325 7.76 20.63 -5.34
CA LEU A 325 8.55 20.99 -6.52
C LEU A 325 9.98 21.41 -6.14
N SER A 326 10.16 22.15 -5.04
CA SER A 326 11.50 22.50 -4.55
C SER A 326 12.27 21.26 -4.10
N ILE A 327 11.63 20.34 -3.35
CA ILE A 327 12.22 19.05 -2.97
C ILE A 327 12.61 18.24 -4.19
N TYR A 328 11.78 18.19 -5.24
CA TYR A 328 12.07 17.41 -6.45
C TYR A 328 13.26 17.99 -7.23
N LYS A 329 13.30 19.31 -7.42
CA LYS A 329 14.44 19.98 -8.05
C LYS A 329 15.73 19.71 -7.28
N LEU A 330 15.67 19.86 -5.95
CA LEU A 330 16.81 19.58 -5.07
C LEU A 330 17.25 18.11 -5.17
N THR A 331 16.30 17.19 -5.19
CA THR A 331 16.56 15.75 -5.33
C THR A 331 17.29 15.44 -6.62
N VAL A 332 16.84 15.97 -7.76
CA VAL A 332 17.45 15.74 -9.07
C VAL A 332 18.89 16.26 -9.12
N ASN A 333 19.14 17.43 -8.53
CA ASN A 333 20.48 18.02 -8.50
C ASN A 333 21.50 17.16 -7.73
N PHE A 334 21.06 16.40 -6.73
CA PHE A 334 21.93 15.50 -5.95
C PHE A 334 22.05 14.09 -6.54
N LEU A 335 21.37 13.76 -7.65
CA LEU A 335 21.44 12.41 -8.23
C LEU A 335 22.78 12.11 -8.90
N SER A 336 23.52 13.13 -9.35
CA SER A 336 24.80 12.96 -10.04
C SER A 336 25.87 12.31 -9.16
N ASP A 337 25.84 12.59 -7.86
CA ASP A 337 26.96 12.28 -6.95
C ASP A 337 27.08 10.77 -6.70
N HIS A 338 25.94 10.06 -6.69
CA HIS A 338 25.85 8.62 -6.48
C HIS A 338 24.89 7.96 -7.45
N PHE A 339 25.15 8.11 -8.75
CA PHE A 339 24.23 7.71 -9.81
C PHE A 339 23.81 6.22 -9.77
N LEU A 340 24.75 5.30 -9.54
CA LEU A 340 24.49 3.86 -9.68
C LEU A 340 23.77 3.27 -8.47
N PHE A 341 24.30 3.49 -7.26
CA PHE A 341 23.81 2.90 -6.01
C PHE A 341 23.08 3.89 -5.09
N GLY A 342 23.02 5.18 -5.43
CA GLY A 342 22.31 6.18 -4.63
C GLY A 342 22.97 6.49 -3.30
N HIS A 343 22.29 7.30 -2.50
CA HIS A 343 22.79 7.84 -1.23
C HIS A 343 22.51 6.97 -0.01
N GLY A 344 21.64 5.95 -0.11
CA GLY A 344 21.29 5.05 1.00
C GLY A 344 20.34 5.63 2.04
N TYR A 345 20.30 6.95 2.24
CA TYR A 345 19.41 7.62 3.20
C TYR A 345 18.78 8.89 2.62
N LYS A 346 17.86 9.52 3.36
CA LYS A 346 17.26 10.83 2.99
C LYS A 346 17.79 11.95 3.91
N PRO A 347 18.68 12.84 3.44
CA PRO A 347 19.14 13.97 4.24
C PRO A 347 18.00 14.95 4.53
N ARG A 348 18.10 15.68 5.65
CA ARG A 348 17.24 16.84 5.96
C ARG A 348 18.13 18.09 6.01
N PRO A 349 18.10 18.93 4.96
CA PRO A 349 18.77 20.23 4.98
C PRO A 349 18.24 21.09 6.13
N LYS A 350 19.07 21.95 6.72
CA LYS A 350 18.68 22.83 7.83
C LYS A 350 17.53 23.77 7.45
N ASP A 351 17.49 24.20 6.19
CA ASP A 351 16.50 25.16 5.68
C ASP A 351 15.18 24.48 5.25
N PHE A 352 15.09 23.15 5.33
CA PHE A 352 13.93 22.39 4.89
C PHE A 352 13.38 21.49 6.00
N ASN A 353 12.09 21.66 6.30
CA ASN A 353 11.40 20.83 7.29
C ASN A 353 11.18 19.37 6.82
N PHE A 354 11.45 19.06 5.55
CA PHE A 354 11.21 17.75 4.96
C PHE A 354 12.51 17.14 4.41
N PRO A 355 12.66 15.80 4.46
CA PRO A 355 13.78 15.13 3.81
C PRO A 355 13.79 15.34 2.30
N ILE A 356 14.99 15.40 1.73
CA ILE A 356 15.20 15.28 0.28
C ILE A 356 14.63 13.93 -0.18
N ALA A 357 14.12 13.88 -1.42
CA ALA A 357 13.51 12.70 -2.02
C ALA A 357 12.32 12.14 -1.22
N SER A 358 11.59 12.97 -0.48
CA SER A 358 10.32 12.61 0.13
C SER A 358 9.16 12.85 -0.85
N HIS A 359 7.97 12.33 -0.53
CA HIS A 359 6.74 12.57 -1.28
C HIS A 359 6.75 12.02 -2.71
N SER A 360 7.53 10.98 -3.01
CA SER A 360 7.42 10.22 -4.27
C SER A 360 8.26 8.96 -4.13
N THR A 361 7.62 7.80 -4.18
CA THR A 361 8.33 6.52 -4.06
C THR A 361 9.40 6.37 -5.12
N TYR A 362 9.11 6.80 -6.36
CA TYR A 362 10.04 6.69 -7.48
C TYR A 362 11.27 7.57 -7.28
N LEU A 363 11.10 8.85 -6.93
CA LEU A 363 12.24 9.74 -6.66
C LEU A 363 13.00 9.32 -5.39
N SER A 364 12.28 8.91 -4.35
CA SER A 364 12.81 8.36 -3.11
C SER A 364 13.72 7.15 -3.34
N VAL A 365 13.28 6.24 -4.20
CA VAL A 365 14.02 5.04 -4.56
C VAL A 365 15.20 5.38 -5.45
N LEU A 366 15.01 6.20 -6.49
CA LEU A 366 16.09 6.65 -7.36
C LEU A 366 17.20 7.35 -6.56
N TYR A 367 16.83 8.20 -5.61
CA TYR A 367 17.78 8.91 -4.75
C TYR A 367 18.53 7.96 -3.80
N ARG A 368 17.81 7.08 -3.10
CA ARG A 368 18.42 6.20 -2.09
C ARG A 368 19.14 5.00 -2.67
N THR A 369 18.78 4.53 -3.85
CA THR A 369 19.30 3.26 -4.40
C THR A 369 19.91 3.41 -5.78
N GLY A 370 19.92 4.64 -6.32
CA GLY A 370 20.44 4.95 -7.63
C GLY A 370 19.61 4.33 -8.75
N VAL A 371 20.16 4.36 -9.95
CA VAL A 371 19.52 3.76 -11.14
C VAL A 371 19.38 2.24 -10.99
N ALA A 372 20.32 1.57 -10.32
CA ALA A 372 20.27 0.12 -10.15
C ALA A 372 19.01 -0.32 -9.37
N GLY A 373 18.76 0.29 -8.21
CA GLY A 373 17.59 -0.05 -7.40
C GLY A 373 16.29 0.46 -8.03
N PHE A 374 16.31 1.63 -8.67
CA PHE A 374 15.16 2.14 -9.42
C PHE A 374 14.72 1.18 -10.55
N LEU A 375 15.67 0.70 -11.36
CA LEU A 375 15.37 -0.27 -12.42
C LEU A 375 14.85 -1.59 -11.84
N ALA A 376 15.45 -2.10 -10.76
CA ALA A 376 14.96 -3.31 -10.10
C ALA A 376 13.51 -3.16 -9.60
N LEU A 377 13.17 -2.00 -9.03
CA LEU A 377 11.80 -1.71 -8.60
C LEU A 377 10.82 -1.58 -9.79
N CYS A 378 11.23 -0.88 -10.86
CA CYS A 378 10.44 -0.78 -12.09
C CYS A 378 10.19 -2.15 -12.72
N LEU A 379 11.19 -3.04 -12.72
CA LEU A 379 11.04 -4.42 -13.18
C LEU A 379 10.08 -5.20 -12.27
N PHE A 380 10.19 -5.09 -10.94
CA PHE A 380 9.23 -5.71 -10.03
C PHE A 380 7.78 -5.29 -10.33
N PHE A 381 7.50 -3.99 -10.42
CA PHE A 381 6.15 -3.50 -10.75
C PHE A 381 5.72 -3.89 -12.17
N GLY A 382 6.63 -3.79 -13.14
CA GLY A 382 6.39 -4.17 -14.53
C GLY A 382 5.99 -5.63 -14.65
N PHE A 383 6.70 -6.54 -14.00
CA PHE A 383 6.40 -7.97 -14.02
C PHE A 383 5.05 -8.30 -13.37
N ILE A 384 4.73 -7.69 -12.21
CA ILE A 384 3.40 -7.84 -11.59
C ILE A 384 2.30 -7.36 -12.54
N PHE A 385 2.50 -6.21 -13.19
CA PHE A 385 1.56 -5.66 -14.17
C PHE A 385 1.41 -6.55 -15.41
N PHE A 386 2.51 -7.03 -16.00
CA PHE A 386 2.47 -7.93 -17.16
C PHE A 386 1.77 -9.25 -16.84
N LYS A 387 2.02 -9.81 -15.65
CA LYS A 387 1.36 -11.03 -15.20
C LYS A 387 -0.14 -10.83 -15.05
N TRP A 388 -0.54 -9.71 -14.45
CA TRP A 388 -1.94 -9.30 -14.37
C TRP A 388 -2.56 -9.19 -15.76
N LEU A 389 -1.91 -8.52 -16.72
CA LEU A 389 -2.44 -8.43 -18.09
C LEU A 389 -2.59 -9.80 -18.77
N LYS A 390 -1.54 -10.63 -18.72
CA LYS A 390 -1.49 -11.92 -19.43
C LYS A 390 -2.56 -12.90 -18.97
N ILE A 391 -3.01 -12.81 -17.72
CA ILE A 391 -3.97 -13.78 -17.22
C ILE A 391 -5.39 -13.52 -17.71
N LYS A 392 -5.72 -12.28 -18.10
CA LYS A 392 -7.06 -11.85 -18.52
C LYS A 392 -7.72 -12.84 -19.48
N ASP A 393 -7.01 -13.25 -20.52
CA ASP A 393 -7.56 -14.06 -21.62
C ASP A 393 -7.73 -15.54 -21.26
N ARG A 394 -7.27 -15.96 -20.08
CA ARG A 394 -7.38 -17.32 -19.57
C ARG A 394 -8.48 -17.48 -18.52
N LEU A 395 -9.14 -16.39 -18.12
CA LEU A 395 -10.14 -16.41 -17.05
C LEU A 395 -11.50 -16.83 -17.62
N ASN A 396 -11.95 -18.03 -17.28
CA ASN A 396 -13.27 -18.53 -17.66
C ASN A 396 -14.33 -18.25 -16.57
N ASP A 397 -13.96 -18.39 -15.30
CA ASP A 397 -14.83 -18.14 -14.15
C ASP A 397 -15.07 -16.63 -13.92
N ASP A 398 -16.34 -16.27 -13.71
CA ASP A 398 -16.76 -14.87 -13.53
C ASP A 398 -16.25 -14.27 -12.22
N PHE A 399 -16.07 -15.08 -11.17
CA PHE A 399 -15.47 -14.60 -9.95
C PHE A 399 -13.99 -14.22 -10.17
N LEU A 400 -13.21 -15.05 -10.85
CA LEU A 400 -11.82 -14.76 -11.22
C LEU A 400 -11.70 -13.54 -12.13
N LYS A 401 -12.59 -13.37 -13.13
CA LYS A 401 -12.65 -12.15 -13.97
C LYS A 401 -12.87 -10.89 -13.13
N ASN A 402 -13.78 -10.95 -12.16
CA ASN A 402 -14.04 -9.83 -11.27
C ASN A 402 -12.85 -9.56 -10.34
N LEU A 403 -12.21 -10.58 -9.78
CA LEU A 403 -10.99 -10.41 -8.99
C LEU A 403 -9.91 -9.71 -9.82
N TRP A 404 -9.70 -10.17 -11.06
CA TRP A 404 -8.72 -9.57 -11.97
C TRP A 404 -9.01 -8.10 -12.21
N TYR A 405 -10.28 -7.76 -12.44
CA TYR A 405 -10.72 -6.38 -12.66
C TYR A 405 -10.42 -5.49 -11.44
N TYR A 406 -10.89 -5.86 -10.26
CA TYR A 406 -10.73 -5.00 -9.09
C TYR A 406 -9.30 -4.98 -8.53
N PHE A 407 -8.53 -6.07 -8.64
CA PHE A 407 -7.11 -6.04 -8.29
C PHE A 407 -6.31 -5.16 -9.24
N GLY A 408 -6.68 -5.12 -10.52
CA GLY A 408 -6.13 -4.16 -11.48
C GLY A 408 -6.36 -2.71 -11.06
N ILE A 409 -7.57 -2.37 -10.59
CA ILE A 409 -7.89 -1.01 -10.13
C ILE A 409 -7.02 -0.64 -8.93
N SER A 410 -6.91 -1.57 -7.97
CA SER A 410 -6.04 -1.40 -6.80
C SER A 410 -4.58 -1.18 -7.20
N LEU A 411 -4.05 -1.99 -8.13
CA LEU A 411 -2.67 -1.91 -8.59
C LEU A 411 -2.41 -0.58 -9.28
N ILE A 412 -3.17 -0.24 -10.33
CA ILE A 412 -2.96 0.97 -11.13
C ILE A 412 -3.18 2.22 -10.27
N GLY A 413 -4.25 2.26 -9.47
CA GLY A 413 -4.54 3.39 -8.61
C GLY A 413 -3.45 3.62 -7.56
N SER A 414 -2.87 2.54 -7.03
CA SER A 414 -1.72 2.64 -6.11
C SER A 414 -0.45 3.11 -6.83
N LEU A 415 -0.13 2.57 -8.01
CA LEU A 415 1.05 3.00 -8.79
C LEU A 415 1.00 4.50 -9.14
N ILE A 416 -0.19 5.05 -9.38
CA ILE A 416 -0.42 6.50 -9.57
C ILE A 416 -0.21 7.25 -8.26
N TRP A 417 -0.71 6.75 -7.14
CA TRP A 417 -0.50 7.35 -5.83
C TRP A 417 1.00 7.44 -5.46
N LEU A 418 1.78 6.40 -5.79
CA LEU A 418 3.24 6.34 -5.59
C LEU A 418 4.04 7.44 -6.30
N LEU A 419 3.45 8.12 -7.31
CA LEU A 419 4.08 9.28 -7.96
C LEU A 419 4.29 10.44 -7.00
N THR A 420 3.48 10.53 -5.93
CA THR A 420 3.45 11.70 -5.05
C THR A 420 3.54 11.37 -3.56
N GLU A 421 3.75 10.11 -3.21
CA GLU A 421 3.90 9.64 -1.84
C GLU A 421 4.86 8.44 -1.77
N ASP A 422 5.42 8.23 -0.57
CA ASP A 422 6.34 7.13 -0.27
C ASP A 422 5.58 5.88 0.21
N LEU A 423 5.81 4.73 -0.42
CA LEU A 423 5.23 3.44 -0.01
C LEU A 423 5.79 2.96 1.33
N ASP A 424 7.03 3.31 1.64
CA ASP A 424 7.80 2.77 2.76
C ASP A 424 7.79 3.65 4.02
N ALA A 425 6.70 4.40 4.19
CA ALA A 425 6.40 5.16 5.41
C ALA A 425 5.06 4.76 6.06
N PRO A 426 3.95 4.56 5.32
CA PRO A 426 2.66 4.20 5.90
C PRO A 426 2.44 2.68 5.97
N PRO A 427 2.51 2.03 7.17
CA PRO A 427 2.54 0.57 7.28
C PRO A 427 1.28 -0.11 6.75
N ILE A 428 0.11 0.48 6.97
CA ILE A 428 -1.17 -0.08 6.52
C ILE A 428 -1.27 -0.07 4.99
N ALA A 429 -0.96 1.08 4.36
CA ALA A 429 -1.01 1.20 2.91
C ALA A 429 0.02 0.28 2.23
N ALA A 430 1.24 0.18 2.78
CA ALA A 430 2.26 -0.74 2.29
C ALA A 430 1.83 -2.21 2.39
N TYR A 431 1.32 -2.62 3.56
CA TYR A 431 0.82 -3.97 3.77
C TYR A 431 -0.30 -4.31 2.76
N LEU A 432 -1.27 -3.42 2.59
CA LEU A 432 -2.37 -3.61 1.64
C LEU A 432 -1.88 -3.66 0.18
N PHE A 433 -0.91 -2.82 -0.18
CA PHE A 433 -0.33 -2.81 -1.52
C PHE A 433 0.39 -4.11 -1.85
N PHE A 434 1.24 -4.60 -0.95
CA PHE A 434 1.95 -5.87 -1.13
C PHE A 434 1.01 -7.07 -1.06
N MET A 435 -0.03 -7.03 -0.23
CA MET A 435 -1.08 -8.06 -0.21
C MET A 435 -1.83 -8.12 -1.55
N ALA A 436 -2.25 -6.98 -2.11
CA ALA A 436 -2.89 -6.94 -3.43
C ALA A 436 -1.95 -7.44 -4.53
N SER A 437 -0.67 -7.04 -4.49
CA SER A 437 0.36 -7.52 -5.43
C SER A 437 0.58 -9.03 -5.31
N ALA A 438 0.54 -9.57 -4.10
CA ALA A 438 0.67 -11.00 -3.85
C ALA A 438 -0.51 -11.81 -4.40
N LEU A 439 -1.73 -11.31 -4.21
CA LEU A 439 -2.95 -11.91 -4.76
C LEU A 439 -2.94 -11.86 -6.30
N ILE A 440 -2.35 -10.83 -6.89
CA ILE A 440 -2.10 -10.78 -8.33
C ILE A 440 -1.06 -11.84 -8.75
N ALA A 441 -0.02 -12.04 -7.95
CA ALA A 441 1.02 -13.03 -8.25
C ALA A 441 0.51 -14.47 -8.21
N THR A 442 -0.51 -14.79 -7.40
CA THR A 442 -1.08 -16.13 -7.22
C THR A 442 -2.01 -16.59 -8.34
N PHE A 443 -2.55 -15.66 -9.11
CA PHE A 443 -3.53 -15.89 -10.18
C PHE A 443 -3.26 -17.12 -11.09
N PRO A 444 -2.03 -17.35 -11.60
CA PRO A 444 -1.75 -18.53 -12.43
C PRO A 444 -1.95 -19.87 -11.71
N LYS A 445 -1.78 -19.90 -10.38
CA LYS A 445 -2.04 -21.12 -9.61
C LYS A 445 -3.52 -21.44 -9.50
N TRP A 446 -4.39 -20.44 -9.58
CA TRP A 446 -5.84 -20.62 -9.51
C TRP A 446 -6.38 -21.23 -10.80
N LEU A 447 -5.86 -20.82 -11.96
CA LEU A 447 -6.23 -21.42 -13.25
C LEU A 447 -5.93 -22.91 -13.31
N ASN A 448 -4.75 -23.32 -12.83
CA ASN A 448 -4.33 -24.73 -12.86
C ASN A 448 -5.10 -25.63 -11.87
N GLN A 449 -6.02 -25.09 -11.06
CA GLN A 449 -6.89 -25.90 -10.19
C GLN A 449 -8.26 -26.18 -10.83
N GLU A 450 -8.63 -25.44 -11.88
CA GLU A 450 -9.89 -25.62 -12.61
C GLU A 450 -9.74 -26.56 -13.82
N GLU A 451 -8.51 -26.76 -14.31
CA GLU A 451 -8.11 -27.80 -15.26
C GLU A 451 -7.87 -29.13 -14.53
#